data_AF-A0A938UG35-F1
#
_entry.id   AF-A0A938UG35-F1
#
_cell.length_a   1.000
_cell.length_b   1.000
_cell.length_c   1.000
_cell.angle_alpha   90.00
_cell.angle_beta   90.00
_cell.angle_gamma   90.00
#
_symmetry.space_group_name_H-M   'P 1'
#
loop_
_entity.id
_entity.type
_entity.pdbx_description
1 polymer ?
#
loop_
_entity_poly.entity_id
_entity_poly.type
_entity_poly.pdbx_seq_one_letter_code
_entity_poly.pdbx_strand_id
1 'polypeptide(L)' 'MMIFRLTVKLAKKIGFDPLPVLPCDKGKDLLLDWNAHLFTVQRTQYILVTNTRSLYSLVMPGRGITTDRQFIQSVRTG' A
#
# COMPACT_ATOMS: atom_id res chain seq x y z
N MET A 1 8.70 -11.73 4.89
CA MET A 1 8.15 -11.32 3.57
C MET A 1 7.10 -10.25 3.82
N MET A 2 7.27 -9.01 3.33
CA MET A 2 6.31 -7.92 3.61
C MET A 2 4.96 -8.15 2.89
N ILE A 3 3.86 -7.88 3.59
CA ILE A 3 2.49 -8.00 3.10
C ILE A 3 1.89 -6.60 3.01
N PHE A 4 1.42 -6.22 1.81
CA PHE A 4 0.71 -4.96 1.58
C PHE A 4 -0.81 -5.20 1.53
N ARG A 5 -1.53 -4.64 2.50
CA ARG A 5 -2.99 -4.56 2.53
C ARG A 5 -3.44 -3.33 1.75
N LEU A 6 -3.98 -3.58 0.56
CA LEU A 6 -4.45 -2.52 -0.32
C LEU A 6 -5.88 -2.14 0.03
N THR A 7 -6.17 -0.85 0.12
CA THR A 7 -7.56 -0.38 0.10
C THR A 7 -8.21 -0.72 -1.24
N VAL A 8 -9.53 -0.97 -1.24
CA VAL A 8 -10.30 -1.31 -2.46
C VAL A 8 -10.05 -0.32 -3.59
N LYS A 9 -9.95 0.98 -3.26
CA LYS A 9 -9.68 2.03 -4.24
C LYS A 9 -8.29 1.89 -4.89
N LEU A 10 -7.27 1.55 -4.12
CA LEU A 10 -5.92 1.33 -4.64
C LEU A 10 -5.86 0.02 -5.44
N ALA A 11 -6.43 -1.06 -4.92
CA ALA A 11 -6.49 -2.37 -5.59
C ALA A 11 -7.12 -2.24 -7.00
N LYS A 12 -8.29 -1.60 -7.09
CA LYS A 12 -8.97 -1.33 -8.37
C LYS A 12 -8.10 -0.52 -9.33
N LYS A 13 -7.37 0.48 -8.84
CA LYS A 13 -6.50 1.32 -9.69
C LYS A 13 -5.34 0.52 -10.28
N ILE A 14 -4.79 -0.43 -9.54
CA ILE A 14 -3.65 -1.22 -9.99
C ILE A 14 -4.02 -2.55 -10.67
N GLY A 15 -5.32 -2.76 -10.93
CA GLY A 15 -5.82 -3.96 -11.62
C GLY A 15 -5.87 -5.20 -10.73
N PHE A 16 -5.88 -5.05 -9.41
CA PHE A 16 -6.13 -6.16 -8.48
C PHE A 16 -7.61 -6.27 -8.17
N ASP A 17 -8.14 -7.49 -8.32
CA ASP A 17 -9.44 -7.83 -7.73
C ASP A 17 -9.38 -7.72 -6.20
N PRO A 18 -10.52 -7.48 -5.53
CA PRO A 18 -10.57 -7.44 -4.07
C PRO A 18 -10.06 -8.76 -3.51
N LEU A 19 -8.85 -8.74 -2.94
CA LEU A 19 -8.29 -9.92 -2.29
C LEU A 19 -9.05 -10.21 -1.00
N PRO A 20 -9.30 -11.49 -0.68
CA PRO A 20 -9.89 -11.85 0.60
C PRO A 20 -9.04 -11.29 1.74
N VAL A 21 -9.71 -10.73 2.75
CA VAL A 21 -9.03 -10.13 3.90
C VAL A 21 -8.32 -11.24 4.67
N LEU A 22 -6.99 -11.23 4.65
CA LEU A 22 -6.20 -12.13 5.48
C LEU A 22 -6.33 -11.71 6.95
N PRO A 23 -6.44 -12.67 7.89
CA PRO A 23 -6.37 -12.35 9.31
C PRO A 23 -5.11 -11.51 9.59
N CYS A 24 -5.20 -10.58 10.54
CA CYS A 24 -4.04 -9.83 10.99
C CYS A 24 -3.00 -10.84 11.50
N ASP A 25 -1.83 -10.87 10.88
CA ASP A 25 -0.79 -11.81 11.27
C ASP A 25 -0.32 -11.42 12.68
N LYS A 26 -0.62 -12.29 13.65
CA LYS A 26 -0.17 -12.11 15.03
C LYS A 26 1.32 -12.42 15.18
N GLY A 27 2.00 -12.84 14.10
CA GLY A 27 3.40 -13.20 14.04
C GLY A 27 4.35 -12.18 14.69
N LYS A 28 5.52 -12.67 15.09
CA LYS A 28 6.53 -11.94 15.88
C LYS A 28 7.17 -10.75 15.15
N ASP A 29 7.06 -10.67 13.83
CA ASP A 29 7.73 -9.62 13.04
C ASP A 29 6.87 -8.36 12.94
N LEU A 30 7.36 -7.28 13.54
CA LEU A 30 6.66 -5.98 13.59
C LEU A 30 6.53 -5.30 12.22
N LEU A 31 7.40 -5.66 11.26
CA LEU A 31 7.50 -5.01 9.94
C LEU A 31 6.85 -5.81 8.80
N LEU A 32 6.06 -6.85 9.11
CA LEU A 32 5.41 -7.68 8.09
C LEU A 32 4.19 -6.98 7.47
N ASP A 33 3.37 -6.29 8.25
CA ASP A 33 2.04 -5.86 7.84
C ASP A 33 1.95 -4.36 7.53
N TRP A 34 1.63 -4.02 6.29
CA TRP A 34 1.59 -2.65 5.79
C TRP A 34 0.25 -2.33 5.12
N ASN A 35 -0.38 -1.22 5.48
CA ASN A 35 -1.57 -0.72 4.82
C ASN A 35 -1.20 0.28 3.73
N ALA A 36 -1.81 0.18 2.56
CA ALA A 36 -1.61 1.09 1.44
C ALA A 36 -2.92 1.76 1.01
N HIS A 37 -2.94 3.08 1.06
CA HIS A 37 -4.11 3.91 0.80
C HIS A 37 -3.84 4.96 -0.29
N LEU A 38 -4.73 5.03 -1.29
CA LEU A 38 -4.70 6.04 -2.34
C LEU A 38 -5.62 7.23 -1.99
N PHE A 39 -5.00 8.38 -1.73
CA PHE A 39 -5.70 9.63 -1.48
C PHE A 39 -5.35 10.69 -2.52
N THR A 40 -6.07 11.80 -2.51
CA THR A 40 -5.90 12.89 -3.49
C THR A 40 -5.99 14.22 -2.78
N VAL A 41 -5.00 15.08 -3.00
CA VAL A 41 -4.91 16.44 -2.44
C VAL A 41 -4.67 17.39 -3.60
N GLN A 42 -5.49 18.44 -3.72
CA GLN A 42 -5.34 19.46 -4.77
C GLN A 42 -5.14 18.87 -6.19
N ARG A 43 -5.92 17.84 -6.54
CA ARG A 43 -5.87 17.09 -7.82
C ARG A 43 -4.64 16.20 -8.02
N THR A 44 -3.71 16.17 -7.07
CA THR A 44 -2.55 15.27 -7.08
C THR A 44 -2.86 14.00 -6.29
N GLN A 45 -2.59 12.84 -6.88
CA GLN A 45 -2.78 11.54 -6.24
C GLN A 45 -1.54 11.16 -5.45
N TYR A 46 -1.74 10.63 -4.25
CA TYR A 46 -0.69 10.15 -3.35
C TYR A 46 -1.04 8.78 -2.81
N ILE A 47 -0.01 8.00 -2.50
CA ILE A 47 -0.16 6.71 -1.83
C ILE A 47 0.51 6.83 -0.47
N LEU A 48 -0.26 6.59 0.58
CA LEU A 48 0.24 6.41 1.94
C LEU A 48 0.45 4.91 2.16
N VAL A 49 1.65 4.53 2.56
CA VAL A 49 2.00 3.17 2.98
C VAL A 49 2.39 3.24 4.44
N THR A 50 1.69 2.56 5.32
CA THR A 50 1.89 2.64 6.78
C THR A 50 1.92 1.28 7.42
N ASN A 51 2.91 1.04 8.28
CA ASN A 51 2.98 -0.17 9.08
C ASN A 51 2.04 -0.05 10.29
N THR A 52 1.14 -1.02 10.44
CA THR A 52 0.10 -0.99 11.48
C THR A 52 0.67 -0.97 12.90
N ARG A 53 1.83 -1.60 13.13
CA ARG A 53 2.42 -1.80 14.46
C ARG A 53 3.48 -0.77 14.82
N SER A 54 4.39 -0.49 13.90
CA SER A 54 5.50 0.45 14.13
C SER A 54 5.15 1.89 13.78
N LEU A 55 4.02 2.14 13.11
CA LEU A 55 3.58 3.45 12.60
C LEU A 55 4.54 4.07 11.57
N TYR A 56 5.55 3.32 11.11
CA TYR A 56 6.40 3.76 10.01
C TYR A 56 5.58 3.98 8.76
N SER A 57 5.72 5.16 8.19
CA SER A 57 4.86 5.64 7.13
C SER A 57 5.69 6.26 6.02
N LEU A 58 5.32 5.95 4.79
CA LEU A 58 5.88 6.50 3.56
C LEU A 58 4.74 7.14 2.77
N VAL A 59 4.97 8.34 2.26
CA VAL A 59 4.05 9.00 1.32
C VAL A 59 4.77 9.16 0.00
N MET A 60 4.18 8.64 -1.08
CA MET A 60 4.76 8.71 -2.41
C MET A 60 3.74 9.23 -3.44
N PRO A 61 4.19 9.87 -4.53
CA PRO A 61 3.31 10.25 -5.64
C PRO A 61 2.60 9.03 -6.21
N GLY A 62 1.28 9.11 -6.33
CA GLY A 62 0.43 8.06 -6.91
C GLY A 62 0.22 8.19 -8.42
N ARG A 63 0.67 9.29 -9.04
CA ARG A 63 0.46 9.54 -10.48
C ARG A 63 1.24 8.51 -11.30
N GLY A 64 0.58 7.86 -12.25
CA GLY A 64 1.21 6.86 -13.13
C GLY A 64 1.34 5.45 -12.53
N ILE A 65 1.01 5.24 -11.25
CA ILE A 65 0.98 3.89 -10.65
C ILE A 65 -0.35 3.21 -10.96
N THR A 66 -0.33 2.31 -11.94
CA THR A 66 -1.49 1.59 -12.50
C THR A 66 -1.31 0.07 -12.51
N THR A 67 -0.15 -0.41 -12.09
CA THR A 67 0.14 -1.84 -11.97
C THR A 67 0.79 -2.13 -10.62
N ASP A 68 0.70 -3.39 -10.21
CA ASP A 68 1.38 -3.96 -9.05
C ASP A 68 2.90 -3.77 -9.09
N ARG A 69 3.51 -3.98 -10.27
CA ARG A 69 4.96 -3.81 -10.46
C ARG A 69 5.39 -2.37 -10.24
N GLN A 70 4.64 -1.41 -10.77
CA GLN A 70 4.90 0.02 -10.56
C GLN A 70 4.78 0.37 -9.07
N PHE A 71 3.76 -0.15 -8.40
CA PHE A 71 3.58 0.06 -6.96
C PHE A 71 4.77 -0.48 -6.15
N ILE A 72 5.17 -1.73 -6.37
CA ILE A 72 6.30 -2.35 -5.66
C ILE A 72 7.61 -1.59 -5.93
N GLN A 73 7.84 -1.16 -7.17
CA GLN A 73 9.02 -0.39 -7.53
C GLN A 73 9.05 0.98 -6.82
N SER A 74 7.91 1.68 -6.77
CA SER A 74 7.81 2.96 -6.08
C SER A 74 8.07 2.83 -4.58
N VAL A 75 7.54 1.78 -3.91
CA VAL A 75 7.80 1.54 -2.49
C VAL A 75 9.27 1.21 -2.21
N ARG A 76 9.99 0.59 -3.15
CA ARG A 76 11.43 0.30 -3.01
C ARG A 76 12.33 1.51 -3.20
N THR A 77 11.85 2.54 -3.91
CA THR A 77 12.68 3.69 -4.33
C THR A 77 12.46 4.90 -3.42
N GLY A 78 11.35 4.95 -2.69
CA GLY A 78 11.07 5.99 -1.67
C GLY A 78 11.66 5.64 -0.32
#